data_AF-A0A6N8VYU0-F1
#
_entry.id   AF-A0A6N8VYU0-F1
#
_cell.length_a   1.000
_cell.length_b   1.000
_cell.length_c   1.000
_cell.angle_alpha   90.00
_cell.angle_beta   90.00
_cell.angle_gamma   90.00
#
_symmetry.space_group_name_H-M   'P 1'
#
loop_
_entity.id
_entity.type
_entity.pdbx_description
1 polymer ?
#
loop_
_entity_poly.entity_id
_entity_poly.type
_entity_poly.pdbx_seq_one_letter_code
_entity_poly.pdbx_strand_id
1 'polypeptide(L)'
;MDRDEARTLVAQHLEEDGYLLKTETHIHNVGHSQRSGVVVEPLVSNQWFVDTDDMAAEAARVVRDDEVRIVPERSKNVYLQWMDNIRPWCISRQLWWGHRIPAWYCRCCDGDEIITGDDGQITIDEGARPIVAMTDPTECPWCDAADLVQDPDVLDTWFSSGLWT
;
A
#
# COMPACT_ATOMS: atom_id res chain seq x y z
N MET A 1 -21.15 -14.50 -2.20
CA MET A 1 -21.09 -14.61 -3.67
C MET A 1 -19.68 -14.23 -4.06
N ASP A 2 -19.02 -15.10 -4.81
CA ASP A 2 -17.68 -14.81 -5.32
C ASP A 2 -17.76 -13.77 -6.45
N ARG A 3 -16.65 -13.08 -6.71
CA ARG A 3 -16.56 -12.06 -7.75
C ARG A 3 -16.95 -12.61 -9.13
N ASP A 4 -16.47 -13.79 -9.50
CA ASP A 4 -16.67 -14.30 -10.85
C ASP A 4 -18.14 -14.71 -11.07
N GLU A 5 -18.82 -15.15 -10.00
CA GLU A 5 -20.28 -15.29 -9.96
C GLU A 5 -20.98 -13.94 -10.15
N ALA A 6 -20.56 -12.91 -9.39
CA ALA A 6 -21.11 -11.57 -9.49
C ALA A 6 -20.98 -10.98 -10.90
N ARG A 7 -19.82 -11.14 -11.53
CA ARG A 7 -19.56 -10.68 -12.91
C ARG A 7 -20.54 -11.30 -13.91
N THR A 8 -20.86 -12.59 -13.73
CA THR A 8 -21.81 -13.31 -14.58
C THR A 8 -23.23 -12.77 -14.41
N LEU A 9 -23.68 -12.55 -13.16
CA LEU A 9 -25.01 -12.00 -12.88
C LEU A 9 -25.18 -10.56 -13.38
N VAL A 10 -24.15 -9.72 -13.21
CA VAL A 10 -24.16 -8.35 -13.72
C VAL A 10 -24.31 -8.35 -15.25
N ALA A 11 -23.61 -9.23 -15.97
CA ALA A 11 -23.76 -9.33 -17.42
C ALA A 11 -25.18 -9.77 -17.83
N GLN A 12 -25.79 -10.70 -17.10
CA GLN A 12 -27.18 -11.14 -17.34
C GLN A 12 -28.18 -10.01 -17.13
N HIS A 13 -28.10 -9.26 -16.03
CA HIS A 13 -28.99 -8.11 -15.80
C HIS A 13 -28.82 -7.03 -16.87
N LEU A 14 -27.58 -6.75 -17.31
CA LEU A 14 -27.34 -5.81 -18.41
C LEU A 14 -27.99 -6.27 -19.72
N GLU A 15 -28.06 -7.58 -19.98
CA GLU A 15 -28.76 -8.15 -21.13
C GLU A 15 -30.28 -8.02 -21.01
N GLU A 16 -30.84 -8.39 -19.85
CA GLU A 16 -32.28 -8.29 -19.55
C GLU A 16 -32.80 -6.85 -19.64
N ASP A 17 -32.03 -5.89 -19.16
CA ASP A 17 -32.36 -4.46 -19.20
C ASP A 17 -32.09 -3.81 -20.58
N GLY A 18 -31.49 -4.55 -21.54
CA GLY A 18 -31.20 -4.06 -22.88
C GLY A 18 -30.00 -3.10 -22.98
N TYR A 19 -29.13 -3.06 -21.96
CA TYR A 19 -27.91 -2.25 -21.94
C TYR A 19 -26.68 -2.98 -22.52
N LEU A 20 -26.73 -4.31 -22.63
CA LEU A 20 -25.64 -5.11 -23.20
C LEU A 20 -25.65 -5.03 -24.73
N LEU A 21 -24.69 -4.30 -25.31
CA LEU A 21 -24.59 -4.11 -26.76
C LEU A 21 -23.90 -5.29 -27.48
N LYS A 22 -22.83 -5.85 -26.89
CA LYS A 22 -22.00 -6.87 -27.51
C LYS A 22 -21.17 -7.61 -26.45
N THR A 23 -21.01 -8.91 -26.65
CA THR A 23 -20.08 -9.76 -25.90
C THR A 23 -19.06 -10.36 -26.86
N GLU A 24 -17.78 -10.23 -26.56
CA GLU A 24 -16.71 -10.85 -27.33
C GLU A 24 -15.52 -11.24 -26.46
N THR A 25 -14.79 -12.27 -26.89
CA THR A 25 -13.55 -12.70 -26.22
C THR A 25 -12.43 -11.71 -26.50
N HIS A 26 -11.81 -11.18 -25.46
CA HIS A 26 -10.70 -10.23 -25.57
C HIS A 26 -9.44 -10.77 -24.88
N ILE A 27 -8.38 -10.98 -25.67
CA ILE A 27 -7.07 -11.41 -25.15
C ILE A 27 -6.27 -10.17 -24.74
N HIS A 28 -5.92 -10.08 -23.47
CA HIS A 28 -5.13 -9.00 -22.90
C HIS A 28 -4.30 -9.50 -21.71
N ASN A 29 -3.39 -8.66 -21.24
CA ASN A 29 -2.57 -8.97 -20.07
C ASN A 29 -3.33 -8.61 -18.79
N VAL A 30 -3.51 -9.60 -17.91
CA VAL A 30 -4.13 -9.43 -16.60
C VAL A 30 -3.04 -9.50 -15.53
N GLY A 31 -3.09 -8.62 -14.53
CA GLY A 31 -2.18 -8.64 -13.40
C GLY A 31 -2.51 -9.77 -12.43
N HIS A 32 -1.50 -10.53 -12.01
CA HIS A 32 -1.65 -11.62 -11.05
C HIS A 32 -0.71 -11.42 -9.86
N SER A 33 -1.16 -11.86 -8.68
CA SER A 33 -0.32 -11.93 -7.49
C SER A 33 0.86 -12.85 -7.74
N GLN A 34 2.08 -12.37 -7.51
CA GLN A 34 3.30 -13.16 -7.69
C GLN A 34 3.33 -14.42 -6.81
N ARG A 35 2.69 -14.38 -5.63
CA ARG A 35 2.74 -15.49 -4.66
C ARG A 35 1.60 -16.49 -4.85
N SER A 36 0.37 -16.02 -5.06
CA SER A 36 -0.82 -16.88 -5.12
C SER A 36 -1.37 -17.11 -6.53
N GLY A 37 -0.96 -16.30 -7.52
CA GLY A 37 -1.43 -16.41 -8.90
C GLY A 37 -2.86 -15.90 -9.13
N VAL A 38 -3.57 -15.45 -8.10
CA VAL A 38 -4.92 -14.86 -8.26
C VAL A 38 -4.86 -13.52 -9.00
N VAL A 39 -5.92 -13.21 -9.75
CA VAL A 39 -6.07 -11.91 -10.42
C VAL A 39 -6.08 -10.80 -9.38
N VAL A 40 -5.24 -9.78 -9.58
CA VAL A 40 -5.18 -8.59 -8.74
C VAL A 40 -6.26 -7.62 -9.16
N GLU A 41 -6.99 -7.09 -8.19
CA GLU A 41 -7.97 -6.05 -8.40
C GLU A 41 -7.59 -4.79 -7.62
N PRO A 42 -7.58 -3.62 -8.28
CA PRO A 42 -7.32 -2.37 -7.59
C PRO A 42 -8.51 -2.03 -6.71
N LEU A 43 -8.25 -1.87 -5.42
CA LEU A 43 -9.17 -1.27 -4.46
C LEU A 43 -8.51 -0.04 -3.87
N VAL A 44 -9.25 1.06 -3.75
CA VAL A 44 -8.76 2.25 -3.07
C VAL A 44 -8.77 1.98 -1.57
N SER A 45 -7.66 2.24 -0.92
CA SER A 45 -7.47 2.07 0.52
C SER A 45 -6.45 3.08 1.01
N ASN A 46 -6.64 3.56 2.24
CA ASN A 46 -5.67 4.42 2.91
C ASN A 46 -4.44 3.59 3.28
N GLN A 47 -3.26 4.11 2.93
CA GLN A 47 -1.99 3.42 3.07
C GLN A 47 -0.89 4.43 3.41
N TRP A 48 0.19 3.94 4.02
CA TRP A 48 1.37 4.72 4.29
C TRP A 48 2.28 4.77 3.07
N PHE A 49 2.63 5.99 2.65
CA PHE A 49 3.53 6.23 1.53
C PHE A 49 4.77 6.98 1.98
N VAL A 50 5.88 6.67 1.33
CA VAL A 50 7.10 7.49 1.37
C VAL A 50 7.19 8.26 0.07
N ASP A 51 7.42 9.57 0.17
CA ASP A 51 7.82 10.40 -0.96
C ASP A 51 9.23 9.99 -1.38
N THR A 52 9.36 9.55 -2.63
CA THR A 52 10.59 8.95 -3.16
C THR A 52 11.41 9.92 -4.01
N ASP A 53 10.93 11.14 -4.24
CA ASP A 53 11.53 12.06 -5.21
C ASP A 53 12.99 12.38 -4.85
N ASP A 54 13.26 12.84 -3.63
CA ASP A 54 14.60 13.22 -3.19
C ASP A 54 15.56 12.02 -3.11
N MET A 55 15.08 10.88 -2.60
CA MET A 55 15.92 9.68 -2.48
C MET A 55 16.28 9.11 -3.85
N ALA A 56 15.36 9.14 -4.81
CA ALA A 56 15.59 8.62 -6.16
C ALA A 56 16.49 9.58 -6.95
N ALA A 57 16.34 10.89 -6.76
CA ALA A 57 17.24 11.88 -7.34
C ALA A 57 18.69 11.65 -6.90
N GLU A 58 18.93 11.45 -5.60
CA GLU A 58 20.28 11.19 -5.09
C GLU A 58 20.82 9.83 -5.55
N ALA A 59 19.99 8.78 -5.51
CA ALA A 59 20.37 7.44 -5.95
C ALA A 59 20.70 7.41 -7.46
N ALA A 60 19.96 8.17 -8.28
CA ALA A 60 20.28 8.36 -9.70
C ALA A 60 21.58 9.16 -9.89
N ARG A 61 21.81 10.22 -9.09
CA ARG A 61 23.00 11.08 -9.19
C ARG A 61 24.29 10.28 -8.99
N VAL A 62 24.40 9.51 -7.91
CA VAL A 62 25.62 8.71 -7.62
C VAL A 62 25.93 7.68 -8.70
N VAL A 63 24.90 7.16 -9.39
CA VAL A 63 25.10 6.25 -10.53
C VAL A 63 25.46 7.01 -11.80
N ARG A 64 24.91 8.21 -12.04
CA ARG A 64 25.29 9.06 -13.18
C ARG A 64 26.75 9.51 -13.09
N ASP A 65 27.17 9.91 -11.89
CA ASP A 65 28.52 10.43 -11.59
C ASP A 65 29.58 9.31 -11.46
N ASP A 66 29.19 8.05 -11.68
CA ASP A 66 30.03 6.86 -11.57
C ASP A 66 30.67 6.65 -10.18
N GLU A 67 30.13 7.30 -9.13
CA GLU A 67 30.44 6.99 -7.73
C GLU A 67 30.00 5.56 -7.37
N VAL A 68 28.84 5.15 -7.92
CA VAL A 68 28.34 3.77 -7.88
C VAL A 68 28.29 3.22 -9.31
N ARG A 69 29.02 2.13 -9.55
CA ARG A 69 29.11 1.52 -10.89
C ARG A 69 28.32 0.23 -10.99
N ILE A 70 27.33 0.20 -11.87
CA ILE A 70 26.47 -0.97 -12.10
C ILE A 70 27.11 -1.88 -13.16
N VAL A 71 27.28 -3.17 -12.83
CA VAL A 71 27.83 -4.18 -13.75
C VAL A 71 26.77 -5.25 -14.06
N PRO A 72 26.48 -5.55 -15.34
CA PRO A 72 27.09 -4.99 -16.55
C PRO A 72 26.58 -3.56 -16.87
N GLU A 73 27.41 -2.77 -17.57
CA GLU A 73 27.16 -1.35 -17.86
C GLU A 73 25.80 -1.10 -18.53
N ARG A 74 25.32 -2.03 -19.36
CA ARG A 74 24.01 -1.95 -20.00
C ARG A 74 22.84 -1.81 -19.01
N SER A 75 23.01 -2.28 -17.77
CA SER A 75 21.99 -2.20 -16.73
C SER A 75 21.89 -0.81 -16.10
N LYS A 76 22.89 0.07 -16.30
CA LYS A 76 22.88 1.46 -15.82
C LYS A 76 21.64 2.22 -16.33
N ASN A 77 21.33 2.08 -17.62
CA ASN A 77 20.19 2.76 -18.23
C ASN A 77 18.84 2.27 -17.68
N VAL A 78 18.71 0.97 -17.39
CA VAL A 78 17.48 0.40 -16.81
C VAL A 78 17.25 0.95 -15.40
N TYR A 79 18.32 1.00 -14.60
CA TYR A 79 18.26 1.58 -13.26
C TYR A 79 17.88 3.06 -13.28
N LEU A 80 18.56 3.87 -14.11
CA LEU A 80 18.29 5.31 -14.20
C LEU A 80 16.87 5.57 -14.71
N GLN A 81 16.38 4.81 -15.70
CA GLN A 81 15.01 4.92 -16.16
C GLN A 81 14.00 4.64 -15.03
N TRP A 82 14.28 3.67 -14.16
CA TRP A 82 13.41 3.37 -13.02
C TRP A 82 13.44 4.50 -11.98
N MET A 83 14.62 5.00 -11.62
CA MET A 83 14.78 6.14 -10.70
C MET A 83 14.07 7.40 -11.21
N ASP A 84 14.19 7.71 -12.49
CA ASP A 84 13.61 8.92 -13.10
C ASP A 84 12.08 8.89 -13.19
N ASN A 85 11.46 7.72 -13.02
CA ASN A 85 10.01 7.53 -13.14
C ASN A 85 9.40 6.88 -11.89
N ILE A 86 10.14 6.89 -10.77
CA ILE A 86 9.66 6.30 -9.53
C ILE A 86 8.40 7.04 -9.06
N ARG A 87 7.56 6.33 -8.32
CA ARG A 87 6.35 6.90 -7.71
C ARG A 87 6.46 6.78 -6.19
N PRO A 88 5.63 7.50 -5.42
CA PRO A 88 5.55 7.31 -3.98
C PRO A 88 5.41 5.84 -3.63
N TRP A 89 6.22 5.38 -2.70
CA TRP A 89 6.30 3.97 -2.34
C TRP A 89 5.30 3.67 -1.23
N CYS A 90 4.31 2.84 -1.53
CA CYS A 90 3.42 2.26 -0.51
C CYS A 90 4.20 1.29 0.38
N ILE A 91 4.45 1.69 1.62
CA ILE A 91 5.26 0.94 2.61
C ILE A 91 4.41 0.16 3.61
N SER A 92 3.10 0.40 3.70
CA SER A 92 2.20 -0.39 4.57
C SER A 92 1.73 -1.68 3.91
N ARG A 93 1.50 -2.70 4.72
CA ARG A 93 0.98 -4.01 4.32
C ARG A 93 0.02 -4.54 5.39
N GLN A 94 -1.15 -4.99 4.96
CA GLN A 94 -2.14 -5.66 5.82
C GLN A 94 -1.76 -7.14 6.01
N LEU A 95 -0.59 -7.37 6.63
CA LEU A 95 -0.04 -8.69 6.89
C LEU A 95 0.19 -8.88 8.39
N TRP A 96 0.15 -10.13 8.82
CA TRP A 96 0.36 -10.48 10.22
C TRP A 96 1.83 -10.49 10.62
N TRP A 97 2.73 -10.64 9.65
CA TRP A 97 4.16 -10.77 9.88
C TRP A 97 4.92 -9.60 9.26
N GLY A 98 5.56 -8.80 10.11
CA GLY A 98 6.39 -7.67 9.73
C GLY A 98 6.61 -6.75 10.92
N HIS A 99 7.40 -5.68 10.71
CA HIS A 99 7.57 -4.65 11.74
C HIS A 99 6.33 -3.76 11.73
N ARG A 100 5.62 -3.64 12.85
CA ARG A 100 4.46 -2.76 12.94
C ARG A 100 4.85 -1.30 12.67
N ILE A 101 3.99 -0.57 11.98
CA ILE A 101 4.19 0.85 11.75
C ILE A 101 4.15 1.57 13.11
N PRO A 102 5.13 2.45 13.42
CA PRO A 102 5.18 3.17 14.69
C PRO A 102 4.25 4.41 14.64
N ALA A 103 2.97 4.15 14.36
CA ALA A 103 1.90 5.13 14.38
C ALA A 103 0.78 4.64 15.31
N TRP A 104 0.24 5.54 16.10
CA TRP A 104 -0.85 5.29 17.05
C TRP A 104 -1.99 6.27 16.82
N TYR A 105 -3.21 5.87 17.13
CA TYR A 105 -4.41 6.69 17.01
C TYR A 105 -5.15 6.71 18.34
N CYS A 106 -5.78 7.82 18.66
CA CYS A 106 -6.49 7.96 19.93
C CYS A 106 -7.96 7.63 19.74
N ARG A 107 -8.47 6.58 20.42
CA ARG A 107 -9.89 6.20 20.30
C ARG A 107 -10.85 7.27 20.80
N CYS A 108 -10.41 8.11 21.75
CA CYS A 108 -11.22 9.23 22.22
C CYS A 108 -11.31 10.38 21.20
N CYS A 109 -10.28 10.56 20.36
CA CYS A 109 -10.23 11.65 19.38
C CYS A 109 -10.72 11.25 17.99
N ASP A 110 -10.50 9.99 17.62
CA ASP A 110 -10.63 9.48 16.25
C ASP A 110 -11.53 8.22 16.22
N GLY A 111 -12.41 8.05 17.21
CA GLY A 111 -13.21 6.83 17.38
C GLY A 111 -14.09 6.46 16.18
N ASP A 112 -14.64 7.45 15.48
CA ASP A 112 -15.44 7.24 14.26
C ASP A 112 -14.58 6.77 13.06
N GLU A 113 -13.28 7.05 13.10
CA GLU A 113 -12.31 6.72 12.05
C GLU A 113 -11.53 5.43 12.35
N ILE A 114 -11.81 4.80 13.50
CA ILE A 114 -11.20 3.53 13.93
C ILE A 114 -12.28 2.45 13.90
N ILE A 115 -12.37 1.76 12.77
CA ILE A 115 -13.39 0.75 12.51
C ILE A 115 -12.90 -0.59 13.06
N THR A 116 -13.71 -1.23 13.89
CA THR A 116 -13.46 -2.61 14.35
C THR A 116 -14.46 -3.54 13.66
N GLY A 117 -13.97 -4.43 12.81
CA GLY A 117 -14.78 -5.44 12.14
C GLY A 117 -15.30 -6.51 13.12
N ASP A 118 -16.27 -7.30 12.68
CA ASP A 118 -16.87 -8.38 13.48
C ASP A 118 -15.85 -9.46 13.91
N ASP A 119 -14.76 -9.58 13.16
CA ASP A 119 -13.63 -10.47 13.43
C ASP A 119 -12.55 -9.85 14.33
N GLY A 120 -12.77 -8.63 14.81
CA GLY A 120 -11.85 -7.86 15.63
C GLY A 120 -10.73 -7.17 14.86
N GLN A 121 -10.70 -7.25 13.51
CA GLN A 121 -9.74 -6.50 12.72
C GLN A 121 -10.02 -5.00 12.83
N ILE A 122 -8.95 -4.24 13.04
CA ILE A 122 -9.02 -2.79 13.08
C ILE A 122 -8.65 -2.27 11.70
N THR A 123 -9.42 -1.30 11.20
CA THR A 123 -9.10 -0.50 10.02
C THR A 123 -9.06 0.95 10.44
N ILE A 124 -8.07 1.68 9.95
CA ILE A 124 -7.91 3.11 10.22
C ILE A 124 -8.30 3.87 8.96
N ASP A 125 -9.24 4.80 9.09
CA ASP A 125 -9.73 5.63 7.98
C ASP A 125 -8.99 6.97 7.88
N GLU A 126 -9.19 7.70 6.78
CA GLU A 126 -8.43 8.89 6.40
C GLU A 126 -8.54 10.05 7.40
N GLY A 127 -9.62 10.10 8.18
CA GLY A 127 -9.84 11.15 9.18
C GLY A 127 -9.01 10.98 10.45
N ALA A 128 -8.44 9.79 10.68
CA ALA A 128 -7.71 9.49 11.90
C ALA A 128 -6.37 10.22 11.93
N ARG A 129 -6.03 10.83 13.08
CA ARG A 129 -4.79 11.59 13.24
C ARG A 129 -3.68 10.71 13.83
N PRO A 130 -2.62 10.38 13.06
CA PRO A 130 -1.56 9.53 13.58
C PRO A 130 -0.67 10.29 14.56
N ILE A 131 -0.36 9.63 15.67
CA ILE A 131 0.71 9.95 16.61
C ILE A 131 1.90 9.09 16.17
N VAL A 132 2.92 9.68 15.56
CA VAL A 132 4.14 8.95 15.14
C VAL A 132 5.24 9.17 16.16
N ALA A 133 5.80 8.08 16.70
CA ALA A 133 6.78 8.15 17.79
C ALA A 133 7.80 7.02 17.73
N MET A 134 9.04 7.29 18.16
CA MET A 134 10.09 6.26 18.30
C MET A 134 9.92 5.39 19.56
N THR A 135 9.12 5.86 20.52
CA THR A 135 8.81 5.17 21.77
C THR A 135 7.31 5.16 21.91
N ASP A 136 6.77 4.05 22.39
CA ASP A 136 5.33 3.85 22.55
C ASP A 136 4.73 5.01 23.37
N PRO A 137 3.84 5.82 22.76
CA PRO A 137 3.17 6.89 23.47
C PRO A 137 2.24 6.29 24.53
N THR A 138 2.22 6.91 25.71
CA THR A 138 1.33 6.50 26.82
C THR A 138 0.07 7.34 26.90
N GLU A 139 0.05 8.49 26.24
CA GLU A 139 -1.04 9.46 26.27
C GLU A 139 -1.19 10.18 24.93
N CYS A 140 -2.43 10.53 24.59
CA CYS A 140 -2.75 11.32 23.43
C CYS A 140 -2.28 12.77 23.61
N PRO A 141 -1.52 13.35 22.67
CA PRO A 141 -1.02 14.72 22.79
C PRO A 141 -2.12 15.79 22.65
N TRP A 142 -3.35 15.40 22.32
CA TRP A 142 -4.48 16.31 22.13
C TRP A 142 -5.54 16.26 23.24
N CYS A 143 -5.65 15.14 23.97
CA CYS A 143 -6.68 14.96 25.00
C CYS A 143 -6.21 14.25 26.27
N ASP A 144 -4.91 13.93 26.38
CA ASP A 144 -4.28 13.24 27.51
C ASP A 144 -4.85 11.84 27.83
N ALA A 145 -5.72 11.30 26.96
CA ALA A 145 -6.27 9.96 27.12
C ALA A 145 -5.20 8.90 26.81
N ALA A 146 -5.17 7.84 27.62
CA ALA A 146 -4.28 6.70 27.41
C ALA A 146 -4.83 5.63 26.44
N ASP A 147 -6.05 5.83 25.93
CA ASP A 147 -6.70 4.88 25.00
C ASP A 147 -6.17 5.08 23.57
N LEU A 148 -5.00 4.49 23.34
CA LEU A 148 -4.28 4.53 22.07
C LEU A 148 -4.29 3.14 21.42
N VAL A 149 -4.49 3.13 20.10
CA VAL A 149 -4.37 1.93 19.28
C VAL A 149 -3.23 2.12 18.27
N GLN A 150 -2.27 1.21 18.27
CA GLN A 150 -1.23 1.21 17.24
C GLN A 150 -1.82 0.75 15.91
N ASP A 151 -1.37 1.35 14.81
CA ASP A 151 -1.71 0.98 13.44
C ASP A 151 -1.52 -0.55 13.23
N PRO A 152 -2.54 -1.27 12.76
CA PRO A 152 -2.47 -2.72 12.56
C PRO A 152 -1.53 -3.11 11.41
N ASP A 153 -1.19 -2.18 10.51
CA ASP A 153 -0.33 -2.47 9.38
C ASP A 153 1.13 -2.72 9.80
N VAL A 154 1.81 -3.50 8.96
CA VAL A 154 3.26 -3.72 9.04
C VAL A 154 3.98 -3.08 7.87
N LEU A 155 5.25 -2.77 8.06
CA LEU A 155 6.14 -2.27 7.03
C LEU A 155 6.42 -3.35 5.97
N ASP A 156 6.54 -2.91 4.73
CA ASP A 156 6.99 -3.70 3.59
C ASP A 156 8.33 -4.38 3.92
N THR A 157 8.47 -5.65 3.55
CA THR A 157 9.73 -6.39 3.74
C THR A 157 10.89 -5.71 3.01
N TRP A 158 10.62 -5.04 1.88
CA TRP A 158 11.64 -4.28 1.17
C TRP A 158 12.11 -3.05 1.95
N PHE A 159 11.23 -2.44 2.75
CA PHE A 159 11.56 -1.30 3.60
C PHE A 159 12.62 -1.69 4.64
N SER A 160 12.40 -2.79 5.37
CA SER A 160 13.39 -3.25 6.35
C SER A 160 14.67 -3.77 5.69
N SER A 161 14.59 -4.41 4.51
CA SER A 161 15.78 -4.86 3.79
C SER A 161 16.67 -3.71 3.32
N GLY A 162 16.09 -2.54 3.02
CA GLY A 162 16.83 -1.34 2.61
C GLY A 162 17.61 -0.68 3.74
N LEU A 163 17.33 -1.03 5.01
CA LEU A 163 18.01 -0.50 6.19
C LEU A 163 19.19 -1.37 6.64
N TRP A 164 19.56 -2.38 5.86
CA TRP A 164 20.70 -3.24 6.17
C TRP A 164 22.03 -2.49 5.93
N THR A 165 22.78 -2.24 7.01
CA THR A 165 24.12 -1.60 7.00
C THR A 165 25.20 -2.58 7.41
#